data_AF-A0AB37UQY3-F1
#
_entry.id   AF-A0AB37UQY3-F1
#
_cell.length_a   1.000
_cell.length_b   1.000
_cell.length_c   1.000
_cell.angle_alpha   90.00
_cell.angle_beta   90.00
_cell.angle_gamma   90.00
#
_symmetry.space_group_name_H-M   'P 1'
#
loop_
_entity.id
_entity.type
_entity.pdbx_description
1 polymer ?
#
loop_
_entity_poly.entity_id
_entity_poly.type
_entity_poly.pdbx_seq_one_letter_code
_entity_poly.pdbx_strand_id
1 'polypeptide(L)'
;MRFLLDTHTFIWYVANEGQLTTSVLEIVNDANNDILLSVASLGEAVVASLRLHHRYPFDLLLISQVIVEQLPILSIDSAFDAEPMQRLW
;
A
#
# COMPACT_ATOMS: atom_id res chain seq x y z
N MET A 1 3.74 17.56 -16.28
CA MET A 1 4.05 17.99 -14.88
C MET A 1 4.14 16.75 -13.99
N ARG A 2 4.68 16.85 -12.76
CA ARG A 2 4.79 15.69 -11.85
C ARG A 2 3.68 15.71 -10.81
N PHE A 3 2.98 14.58 -10.66
CA PHE A 3 1.92 14.39 -9.66
C PHE A 3 2.21 13.15 -8.84
N LEU A 4 1.94 13.20 -7.54
CA LEU A 4 1.95 12.03 -6.68
C LEU A 4 0.50 11.60 -6.44
N LEU A 5 0.18 10.34 -6.73
CA LEU A 5 -1.15 9.81 -6.43
C LEU A 5 -1.29 9.44 -4.96
N ASP A 6 -2.46 9.75 -4.42
CA ASP A 6 -2.99 9.11 -3.23
C ASP A 6 -3.26 7.62 -3.52
N THR A 7 -3.04 6.76 -2.54
CA THR A 7 -3.31 5.32 -2.60
C THR A 7 -4.73 4.99 -3.08
N HIS A 8 -5.76 5.69 -2.57
CA HIS A 8 -7.15 5.45 -3.02
C HIS A 8 -7.38 5.91 -4.46
N THR A 9 -6.74 7.01 -4.88
CA THR A 9 -6.83 7.48 -6.27
C THR A 9 -6.23 6.46 -7.22
N PHE A 10 -5.07 5.89 -6.85
CA PHE A 10 -4.44 4.81 -7.62
C PHE A 10 -5.35 3.57 -7.69
N ILE A 11 -5.90 3.10 -6.56
CA ILE A 11 -6.78 1.93 -6.52
C ILE A 11 -7.99 2.11 -7.44
N TRP A 12 -8.70 3.24 -7.34
CA TRP A 12 -9.86 3.50 -8.21
C TRP A 12 -9.50 3.62 -9.68
N TYR A 13 -8.32 4.19 -9.99
CA TYR A 13 -7.83 4.28 -11.36
C TYR A 13 -7.60 2.89 -11.96
N VAL A 14 -6.87 2.01 -11.27
CA VAL A 14 -6.55 0.66 -11.78
C VAL A 14 -7.75 -0.29 -11.76
N ALA A 15 -8.66 -0.13 -10.80
CA ALA A 15 -9.87 -0.94 -10.70
C ALA A 15 -10.99 -0.47 -11.65
N ASN A 16 -10.82 0.69 -12.30
CA ASN A 16 -11.80 1.31 -13.19
C ASN A 16 -13.21 1.47 -12.56
N GLU A 17 -13.26 1.89 -11.29
CA GLU A 17 -14.48 1.91 -10.48
C GLU A 17 -15.35 3.16 -10.65
N GLY A 18 -15.05 4.05 -11.61
CA GLY A 18 -15.88 5.22 -11.91
C GLY A 18 -15.95 6.29 -10.79
N GLN A 19 -15.13 6.17 -9.75
CA GLN A 19 -15.05 7.13 -8.64
C GLN A 19 -14.22 8.38 -8.98
N LEU A 20 -13.43 8.34 -10.06
CA LEU A 20 -12.58 9.44 -10.47
C LEU A 20 -13.33 10.41 -11.37
N THR A 21 -13.15 11.71 -11.12
CA THR A 21 -13.73 12.75 -11.97
C THR A 21 -13.02 12.80 -13.32
N THR A 22 -13.71 13.31 -14.34
CA THR A 22 -13.15 13.48 -15.68
C THR A 22 -11.84 14.27 -15.68
N SER A 23 -11.77 15.36 -14.89
CA SER A 23 -10.56 16.17 -14.79
C SER A 23 -9.36 15.42 -14.20
N VAL A 24 -9.59 14.51 -13.24
CA VAL A 24 -8.51 13.66 -12.70
C VAL A 24 -8.07 12.64 -13.75
N LEU A 25 -9.01 12.03 -14.47
CA LEU A 25 -8.68 11.10 -15.55
C LEU A 25 -7.91 11.78 -16.69
N GLU A 26 -8.24 13.02 -17.04
CA GLU A 26 -7.49 13.82 -18.02
C GLU A 26 -6.05 14.05 -17.58
N ILE A 27 -5.82 14.40 -16.29
CA ILE A 27 -4.47 14.59 -15.74
C ILE A 27 -3.67 13.28 -15.76
N VAL A 28 -4.27 12.18 -15.30
CA VAL A 28 -3.59 10.88 -15.18
C VAL A 28 -3.29 10.27 -16.55
N ASN A 29 -4.15 10.47 -17.56
CA ASN A 29 -3.98 9.91 -18.90
C ASN A 29 -3.17 10.80 -19.86
N ASP A 30 -2.80 12.02 -19.46
CA ASP A 30 -1.95 12.90 -20.28
C ASP A 30 -0.48 12.44 -20.23
N ALA A 31 0.06 12.04 -21.39
CA ALA A 31 1.43 11.57 -21.55
C ALA A 31 2.51 12.62 -21.24
N ASN A 32 2.15 13.91 -21.12
CA ASN A 32 3.07 14.97 -20.67
C ASN A 32 3.17 15.07 -19.14
N ASN A 33 2.41 14.24 -18.40
CA ASN A 33 2.45 14.16 -16.96
C ASN A 33 3.19 12.92 -16.48
N ASP A 34 4.11 13.11 -15.54
CA ASP A 34 4.69 12.01 -14.79
C ASP A 34 3.79 11.74 -13.59
N ILE A 35 3.16 10.57 -13.57
CA ILE A 35 2.30 10.12 -12.47
C ILE A 35 3.12 9.19 -11.59
N LEU A 36 3.39 9.62 -10.36
CA LEU A 36 4.19 8.91 -9.37
C LEU A 36 3.28 8.23 -8.35
N LEU A 37 3.72 7.09 -7.84
CA LEU A 37 3.11 6.40 -6.70
C LEU A 37 4.17 6.23 -5.61
N SER A 38 3.80 6.51 -4.36
CA SER A 38 4.71 6.27 -3.23
C SER A 38 4.87 4.78 -2.99
N VAL A 39 6.09 4.33 -2.65
CA VAL A 39 6.30 2.96 -2.16
C VAL A 39 5.45 2.67 -0.92
N ALA A 40 5.19 3.69 -0.09
CA ALA A 40 4.33 3.56 1.09
C ALA A 40 2.87 3.26 0.72
N SER A 41 2.39 3.70 -0.44
CA SER A 41 1.03 3.42 -0.91
C SER A 41 0.78 1.93 -1.14
N LEU A 42 1.83 1.16 -1.48
CA LEU A 42 1.75 -0.30 -1.54
C LEU A 42 1.52 -0.89 -0.15
N GLY A 43 2.23 -0.36 0.84
CA GLY A 43 2.06 -0.75 2.24
C GLY A 43 0.65 -0.44 2.75
N GLU A 44 0.14 0.76 2.49
CA GLU A 44 -1.23 1.16 2.87
C GLU A 44 -2.29 0.23 2.26
N ALA A 45 -2.14 -0.15 0.98
CA ALA A 45 -3.05 -1.08 0.34
C ALA A 45 -3.03 -2.46 1.01
N VAL A 46 -1.85 -2.94 1.42
CA VAL A 46 -1.72 -4.19 2.20
C VAL A 46 -2.36 -4.02 3.58
N VAL A 47 -2.05 -2.96 4.32
CA VAL A 47 -2.64 -2.68 5.64
C VAL A 47 -4.17 -2.66 5.58
N ALA A 48 -4.76 -2.06 4.54
CA ALA A 48 -6.21 -2.04 4.35
C ALA A 48 -6.83 -3.44 4.14
N SER A 49 -6.05 -4.40 3.66
CA SER A 49 -6.49 -5.80 3.48
C SER A 49 -6.30 -6.68 4.72
N LEU A 50 -5.46 -6.26 5.67
CA LEU A 50 -5.18 -7.03 6.88
C LEU A 50 -6.38 -7.01 7.82
N ARG A 51 -6.64 -8.16 8.45
CA ARG A 51 -7.59 -8.21 9.56
C ARG A 51 -6.92 -7.53 10.75
N LEU A 52 -7.58 -6.54 11.35
CA LEU A 52 -7.05 -5.77 12.47
C LEU A 52 -6.92 -6.64 13.74
N HIS A 53 -5.89 -7.48 13.79
CA HIS A 53 -5.48 -8.23 14.99
C HIS A 53 -4.41 -7.49 15.79
N HIS A 54 -3.67 -6.57 15.14
CA HIS A 54 -2.58 -5.82 15.75
C HIS A 54 -3.08 -4.56 16.43
N ARG A 55 -2.64 -4.34 17.68
CA ARG A 55 -3.02 -3.16 18.49
C ARG A 55 -2.20 -1.92 18.15
N TYR A 56 -1.09 -2.07 17.42
CA TYR A 56 -0.16 -0.98 17.18
C TYR A 56 -0.11 -0.63 15.68
N PRO A 57 -0.36 0.65 15.33
CA PRO A 57 -0.37 1.07 13.93
C PRO A 57 1.00 0.92 13.25
N PHE A 58 2.09 0.95 14.02
CA PHE A 58 3.44 0.78 13.49
C PHE A 58 3.78 -0.67 13.10
N ASP A 59 3.21 -1.67 13.78
CA ASP A 59 3.40 -3.08 13.41
C ASP A 59 2.81 -3.33 12.02
N LEU A 60 1.64 -2.74 11.74
CA LEU A 60 1.00 -2.86 10.42
C LEU A 60 1.90 -2.29 9.31
N LEU A 61 2.64 -1.21 9.56
CA LEU A 61 3.62 -0.69 8.60
C LEU A 61 4.75 -1.69 8.34
N LEU A 62 5.32 -2.28 9.40
CA LEU A 62 6.37 -3.30 9.28
C LEU A 62 5.86 -4.55 8.54
N ILE A 63 4.67 -5.04 8.91
CA ILE A 63 4.01 -6.17 8.24
C ILE A 63 3.80 -5.86 6.76
N SER A 64 3.28 -4.67 6.46
CA SER A 64 3.03 -4.28 5.07
C SER A 64 4.31 -4.27 4.24
N GLN A 65 5.41 -3.75 4.79
CA GLN A 65 6.69 -3.71 4.10
C GLN A 65 7.26 -5.11 3.91
N VAL A 66 7.21 -5.95 4.95
CA VAL A 66 7.64 -7.36 4.93
C VAL A 66 6.89 -8.15 3.84
N ILE A 67 5.57 -7.95 3.71
CA ILE A 67 4.74 -8.59 2.69
C ILE A 67 5.07 -8.06 1.29
N VAL A 68 5.13 -6.73 1.11
CA VAL A 68 5.37 -6.10 -0.20
C VAL A 68 6.76 -6.45 -0.73
N GLU A 69 7.78 -6.38 0.13
CA GLU A 69 9.17 -6.61 -0.23
C GLU A 69 9.58 -8.09 -0.12
N GLN A 70 8.69 -8.97 0.36
CA GLN A 70 8.92 -10.40 0.54
C GLN A 70 10.16 -10.71 1.41
N LEU A 71 10.29 -9.99 2.52
CA LEU A 71 11.42 -10.11 3.44
C LEU A 71 11.08 -11.01 4.63
N PRO A 72 12.05 -11.69 5.27
CA PRO A 72 11.86 -12.24 6.60
C PRO A 72 11.95 -11.12 7.65
N ILE A 73 11.17 -11.20 8.73
CA ILE A 73 11.25 -10.25 9.84
C ILE A 73 12.01 -10.86 11.03
N LEU A 74 12.95 -10.09 11.59
CA LEU A 74 13.65 -10.45 12.84
C LEU A 74 12.95 -9.76 14.01
N SER A 75 12.23 -10.52 14.86
CA SER A 75 11.44 -9.94 15.95
C SER A 75 11.18 -10.92 17.10
N ILE A 76 11.26 -10.43 18.34
CA ILE A 76 10.81 -11.16 19.55
C ILE A 76 9.31 -11.41 19.53
N ASP A 77 8.58 -10.53 18.87
CA ASP A 77 7.13 -10.47 19.01
C ASP A 77 6.49 -11.59 18.17
N SER A 78 5.94 -12.59 18.86
CA SER A 78 5.22 -13.69 18.23
C SER A 78 3.89 -13.25 17.60
N ALA A 79 3.42 -12.01 17.83
CA ALA A 79 2.24 -11.49 17.14
C ALA A 79 2.41 -11.51 15.62
N PHE A 80 3.65 -11.38 15.11
CA PHE A 80 3.96 -11.48 13.69
C PHE A 80 3.78 -12.91 13.12
N ASP A 81 3.57 -13.94 13.94
CA ASP A 81 3.26 -15.30 13.44
C ASP A 81 1.80 -15.43 12.95
N ALA A 82 0.96 -14.42 13.19
CA ALA A 82 -0.45 -14.43 12.82
C ALA A 82 -0.72 -14.11 11.33
N GLU A 83 0.25 -13.55 10.62
CA GLU A 83 0.15 -13.20 9.20
C GLU A 83 1.05 -14.12 8.36
N PRO A 84 0.83 -14.22 7.03
CA PRO A 84 1.55 -15.18 6.17
C PRO A 84 2.97 -14.71 5.83
N MET A 85 3.80 -14.48 6.85
CA MET A 85 5.19 -14.04 6.74
C MET A 85 6.16 -14.93 7.53
N GLN A 86 7.44 -14.85 7.20
CA GLN A 86 8.49 -15.60 7.89
C GLN A 86 9.11 -14.75 9.01
N ARG A 87 8.83 -15.10 10.27
CA ARG A 87 9.52 -14.53 11.43
C ARG A 87 10.73 -15.37 11.82
N LEU A 88 11.85 -14.70 12.06
CA LEU A 88 13.08 -15.27 12.60
C LEU A 88 13.33 -14.67 14.00
N TRP A 89 13.74 -15.51 14.95
CA TRP A 89 14.13 -15.11 16.30
C TRP A 89 15.36 -15.90 16.75
#